data_AF-A0A5N9ET11-F1
#
_entry.id   AF-A0A5N9ET11-F1
#
_cell.length_a   1.000
_cell.length_b   1.000
_cell.length_c   1.000
_cell.angle_alpha   90.00
_cell.angle_beta   90.00
_cell.angle_gamma   90.00
#
_symmetry.space_group_name_H-M   'P 1'
#
loop_
_entity.id
_entity.type
_entity.pdbx_description
1 polymer ?
#
loop_
_entity_poly.entity_id
_entity_poly.type
_entity_poly.pdbx_seq_one_letter_code
_entity_poly.pdbx_strand_id
1 'polypeptide(L)'
;MTDENIYKQIDSLRSLIEFHNIQYYQLNDSKISDSEYDELFNQLKKFEELYPHLVNPASPTQKVGSPALDQFAKVNHKSPMLSLGNVFDKHQLEVWYARISRLLDDDSFEMQCELKFDGLAVSILYENGSLTTGSTRGNGIIGENITNNIKTLKNLPHNIKFTSNSLIDVRGEVYCPLDQFHNFNKERE
;
A
#
# COMPACT_ATOMS: atom_id res chain seq x y z
N MET A 1 -18.63 16.27 24.22
CA MET A 1 -19.03 14.87 23.91
C MET A 1 -18.50 13.98 25.02
N THR A 2 -19.25 12.98 25.46
CA THR A 2 -18.75 11.96 26.41
C THR A 2 -17.80 11.02 25.68
N ASP A 3 -16.81 10.46 26.39
CA ASP A 3 -15.84 9.51 25.82
C ASP A 3 -16.54 8.29 25.18
N GLU A 4 -17.70 7.89 25.71
CA GLU A 4 -18.53 6.81 25.13
C GLU A 4 -19.08 7.17 23.73
N ASN A 5 -19.42 8.44 23.49
CA ASN A 5 -19.91 8.88 22.18
C ASN A 5 -18.75 8.96 21.17
N ILE A 6 -17.57 9.38 21.63
CA ILE A 6 -16.35 9.42 20.80
C ILE A 6 -15.91 8.00 20.44
N TYR A 7 -15.92 7.07 21.39
CA TYR A 7 -15.63 5.66 21.12
C TYR A 7 -16.56 5.08 20.06
N LYS A 8 -17.88 5.32 20.15
CA LYS A 8 -18.86 4.85 19.14
C LYS A 8 -18.57 5.43 17.76
N GLN A 9 -18.16 6.70 17.66
CA GLN A 9 -17.77 7.31 16.39
C GLN A 9 -16.51 6.67 15.81
N ILE A 10 -15.48 6.46 16.63
CA ILE A 10 -14.24 5.79 16.24
C ILE A 10 -14.53 4.37 15.75
N ASP A 11 -15.34 3.61 16.49
CA ASP A 11 -15.67 2.23 16.16
C ASP A 11 -16.50 2.11 14.87
N SER A 12 -17.42 3.05 14.65
CA SER A 12 -18.17 3.17 13.39
C SER A 12 -17.25 3.49 12.21
N LEU A 13 -16.29 4.39 12.37
CA LEU A 13 -15.31 4.72 11.33
C LEU A 13 -14.41 3.52 11.01
N ARG A 14 -13.92 2.80 12.02
CA ARG A 14 -13.14 1.56 11.85
C ARG A 14 -13.91 0.53 11.04
N SER A 15 -15.17 0.29 11.41
CA SER A 15 -16.03 -0.69 10.74
C SER A 15 -16.31 -0.31 9.28
N LEU A 16 -16.54 0.98 9.01
CA LEU A 16 -16.79 1.49 7.67
C LEU A 16 -15.54 1.37 6.78
N ILE A 17 -14.36 1.75 7.28
CA ILE A 17 -13.10 1.62 6.54
C ILE A 17 -12.78 0.15 6.27
N GLU A 18 -12.98 -0.74 7.24
CA GLU A 18 -12.75 -2.17 7.03
C GLU A 18 -13.70 -2.77 5.98
N PHE A 19 -14.97 -2.34 5.97
CA PHE A 19 -15.90 -2.70 4.91
C PHE A 19 -15.36 -2.30 3.53
N HIS A 20 -14.93 -1.05 3.36
CA HIS A 20 -14.37 -0.58 2.09
C HIS A 20 -13.05 -1.28 1.72
N ASN A 21 -12.19 -1.60 2.69
CA ASN A 21 -10.99 -2.41 2.47
C ASN A 21 -11.34 -3.78 1.88
N ILE A 22 -12.36 -4.46 2.41
CA ILE A 22 -12.82 -5.76 1.89
C ILE A 22 -13.34 -5.61 0.47
N GLN A 23 -14.19 -4.60 0.22
CA GLN A 23 -14.76 -4.35 -1.11
C GLN A 23 -13.65 -4.10 -2.15
N TYR A 24 -12.66 -3.28 -1.80
CA TYR A 24 -11.56 -2.92 -2.69
C TYR A 24 -10.58 -4.09 -2.90
N TYR A 25 -9.99 -4.62 -1.83
CA TYR A 25 -8.87 -5.57 -1.95
C TYR A 25 -9.30 -7.03 -2.20
N GLN A 26 -10.46 -7.45 -1.68
CA GLN A 26 -10.88 -8.86 -1.78
C GLN A 26 -11.91 -9.06 -2.90
N LEU A 27 -12.87 -8.15 -3.01
CA LEU A 27 -13.98 -8.29 -3.96
C LEU A 27 -13.74 -7.58 -5.29
N ASN A 28 -12.72 -6.71 -5.38
CA ASN A 28 -12.45 -5.87 -6.55
C ASN A 28 -13.69 -5.06 -6.99
N ASP A 29 -14.46 -4.57 -6.03
CA ASP A 29 -15.76 -3.92 -6.22
C ASP A 29 -15.85 -2.67 -5.34
N SER A 30 -14.98 -1.69 -5.63
CA SER A 30 -14.91 -0.46 -4.83
C SER A 30 -16.25 0.27 -4.82
N LYS A 31 -16.72 0.65 -3.63
CA LYS A 31 -18.02 1.31 -3.42
C LYS A 31 -17.92 2.82 -3.30
N ILE A 32 -16.71 3.33 -3.07
CA ILE A 32 -16.42 4.75 -2.91
C ILE A 32 -15.15 5.08 -3.69
N SER A 33 -14.97 6.37 -3.98
CA SER A 33 -13.73 6.88 -4.57
C SER A 33 -12.58 6.87 -3.57
N ASP A 34 -11.35 6.90 -4.08
CA ASP A 34 -10.14 6.99 -3.25
C ASP A 34 -10.13 8.24 -2.36
N SER A 35 -10.66 9.36 -2.87
CA SER A 35 -10.76 10.60 -2.09
C SER A 35 -11.71 10.45 -0.90
N GLU A 36 -12.86 9.81 -1.09
CA GLU A 36 -13.81 9.53 0.00
C GLU A 36 -13.20 8.57 1.02
N TYR A 37 -12.45 7.56 0.57
CA TYR A 37 -11.72 6.66 1.46
C TYR A 37 -10.67 7.41 2.29
N ASP A 38 -9.86 8.25 1.64
CA ASP A 38 -8.82 9.05 2.30
C ASP A 38 -9.41 10.01 3.33
N GLU A 39 -10.58 10.60 3.07
CA GLU A 39 -11.30 11.43 4.04
C GLU A 39 -11.69 10.64 5.30
N LEU A 40 -12.30 9.46 5.11
CA LEU A 40 -12.67 8.57 6.22
C LEU A 40 -11.44 8.16 7.04
N PHE A 41 -10.36 7.76 6.35
CA PHE A 41 -9.12 7.34 6.99
C PHE A 41 -8.46 8.47 7.77
N ASN A 42 -8.37 9.67 7.19
CA ASN A 42 -7.83 10.85 7.85
C ASN A 42 -8.69 11.28 9.05
N GLN A 43 -10.01 11.14 8.97
CA GLN A 43 -10.90 11.41 10.09
C GLN A 43 -10.61 10.44 11.25
N LEU A 44 -10.52 9.13 10.97
CA LEU A 44 -10.18 8.13 11.98
C LEU A 44 -8.81 8.42 12.61
N LYS A 45 -7.81 8.73 11.78
CA LYS A 45 -6.45 9.06 12.25
C LYS A 45 -6.44 10.26 13.19
N LYS A 46 -7.16 11.34 12.86
CA LYS A 46 -7.29 12.52 13.73
C LYS A 46 -7.92 12.17 15.08
N PHE A 47 -8.95 11.32 15.08
CA PHE A 47 -9.54 10.87 16.34
C PHE A 47 -8.55 10.05 17.18
N GLU A 48 -7.80 9.15 16.56
CA GLU A 48 -6.81 8.32 17.25
C GLU A 48 -5.63 9.14 17.79
N GLU A 49 -5.24 10.22 17.13
CA GLU A 49 -4.26 11.20 17.62
C GLU A 49 -4.79 11.99 18.82
N LEU A 50 -6.07 12.40 18.80
CA LEU A 50 -6.72 13.14 19.89
C LEU A 50 -7.04 12.27 21.10
N TYR A 51 -7.30 10.98 20.90
CA TYR A 51 -7.67 10.02 21.94
C TYR A 51 -6.77 8.77 21.92
N PRO A 52 -5.47 8.88 22.27
CA PRO A 52 -4.52 7.77 22.17
C PRO A 52 -4.91 6.53 23.00
N HIS A 53 -5.63 6.74 24.11
CA HIS A 53 -6.10 5.66 24.98
C HIS A 53 -7.23 4.81 24.36
N LEU A 54 -7.83 5.25 23.25
CA LEU A 54 -8.86 4.53 22.49
C LEU A 54 -8.30 3.84 21.23
N VAL A 55 -6.99 3.94 20.97
CA VAL A 55 -6.33 3.31 19.83
C VAL A 55 -6.31 1.79 20.01
N ASN A 56 -6.75 1.08 18.96
CA ASN A 56 -6.76 -0.37 18.92
C ASN A 56 -5.67 -0.85 17.94
N PRO A 57 -4.78 -1.80 18.31
CA PRO A 57 -3.81 -2.38 17.38
C PRO A 57 -4.43 -3.01 16.12
N ALA A 58 -5.70 -3.42 16.18
CA ALA A 58 -6.44 -3.93 15.03
C ALA A 58 -7.06 -2.84 14.13
N SER A 59 -6.89 -1.56 14.49
CA SER A 59 -7.42 -0.43 13.73
C SER A 59 -6.85 -0.40 12.30
N PRO A 60 -7.65 -0.03 11.29
CA PRO A 60 -7.17 0.11 9.91
C PRO A 60 -5.97 1.04 9.77
N THR A 61 -5.84 2.05 10.64
CA THR A 61 -4.69 2.99 10.65
C THR A 61 -3.37 2.33 11.03
N GLN A 62 -3.42 1.15 11.66
CA GLN A 62 -2.26 0.38 12.11
C GLN A 62 -1.92 -0.77 11.15
N LYS A 63 -2.76 -1.01 10.13
CA LYS A 63 -2.62 -2.10 9.18
C LYS A 63 -2.16 -1.59 7.81
N VAL A 64 -1.54 -2.48 7.04
CA VAL A 64 -1.15 -2.23 5.65
C VAL A 64 -1.88 -3.23 4.76
N GLY A 65 -2.54 -2.77 3.71
CA GLY A 65 -3.22 -3.61 2.72
C GLY A 65 -4.26 -4.56 3.30
N SER A 66 -4.42 -5.74 2.69
CA SER A 66 -5.38 -6.77 3.10
C SER A 66 -4.71 -8.15 3.24
N PRO A 67 -5.33 -9.09 3.97
CA PRO A 67 -4.87 -10.48 3.96
C PRO A 67 -4.84 -11.05 2.52
N ALA A 68 -3.87 -11.94 2.28
CA ALA A 68 -3.77 -12.72 1.04
C ALA A 68 -4.98 -13.66 0.87
N LEU A 69 -5.52 -13.76 -0.35
CA LEU A 69 -6.63 -14.66 -0.67
C LEU A 69 -6.19 -16.13 -0.60
N ASP A 70 -7.08 -17.01 -0.14
CA ASP A 70 -6.76 -18.44 0.03
C ASP A 70 -6.56 -19.19 -1.30
N GLN A 71 -6.97 -18.60 -2.42
CA GLN A 71 -6.78 -19.17 -3.76
C GLN A 71 -5.33 -19.13 -4.25
N PHE A 72 -4.49 -18.28 -3.66
CA PHE A 72 -3.07 -18.16 -4.01
C PHE A 72 -2.19 -18.72 -2.90
N ALA A 73 -1.07 -19.33 -3.27
CA ALA A 73 -0.05 -19.72 -2.30
C ALA A 73 0.49 -18.47 -1.59
N LYS A 74 0.58 -18.51 -0.25
CA LYS A 74 1.04 -17.37 0.55
C LYS A 74 2.57 -17.26 0.50
N VAL A 75 3.08 -16.03 0.41
CA VAL A 75 4.51 -15.73 0.40
C VAL A 75 4.81 -14.78 1.56
N ASN A 76 5.70 -15.20 2.46
CA ASN A 76 6.23 -14.30 3.49
C ASN A 76 7.30 -13.40 2.87
N HIS A 77 7.11 -12.08 2.96
CA HIS A 77 8.08 -11.11 2.48
C HIS A 77 9.34 -11.13 3.36
N LYS A 78 10.51 -10.98 2.74
CA LYS A 78 11.80 -10.98 3.46
C LYS A 78 11.96 -9.75 4.35
N SER A 79 11.29 -8.67 4.01
CA SER A 79 11.15 -7.47 4.83
C SER A 79 9.74 -6.91 4.63
N PRO A 80 9.14 -6.23 5.63
CA PRO A 80 7.82 -5.67 5.45
C PRO A 80 7.73 -4.71 4.25
N MET A 81 6.65 -4.80 3.48
CA MET A 81 6.27 -3.82 2.47
C MET A 81 5.32 -2.81 3.13
N LEU A 82 5.79 -1.58 3.31
CA LEU A 82 5.07 -0.53 4.03
C LEU A 82 4.22 0.32 3.08
N SER A 83 3.29 1.08 3.67
CA SER A 83 2.60 2.18 2.98
C SER A 83 3.36 3.50 3.19
N LEU A 84 3.08 4.48 2.33
CA LEU A 84 3.56 5.85 2.49
C LEU A 84 2.50 6.71 3.20
N GLY A 85 2.95 7.75 3.90
CA GLY A 85 2.06 8.80 4.38
C GLY A 85 1.67 9.75 3.24
N ASN A 86 0.44 10.27 3.28
CA ASN A 86 -0.09 11.18 2.27
C ASN A 86 -0.01 12.65 2.73
N VAL A 87 0.17 13.54 1.77
CA VAL A 87 -0.02 14.99 1.91
C VAL A 87 -0.88 15.46 0.74
N PHE A 88 -1.86 16.31 1.01
CA PHE A 88 -2.86 16.73 -0.01
C PHE A 88 -2.71 18.19 -0.43
N ASP A 89 -1.91 18.95 0.30
CA ASP A 89 -1.66 20.35 0.01
C ASP A 89 -0.22 20.75 0.36
N LYS A 90 0.16 21.95 -0.10
CA LYS A 90 1.50 22.50 0.10
C LYS A 90 1.83 22.69 1.58
N HIS A 91 0.86 23.10 2.40
CA HIS A 91 1.10 23.36 3.81
C HIS A 91 1.43 22.07 4.57
N GLN A 92 0.71 20.97 4.29
CA GLN A 92 1.02 19.66 4.85
C GLN A 92 2.42 19.18 4.47
N LEU A 93 2.85 19.42 3.23
CA LEU A 93 4.21 19.11 2.78
C LEU A 93 5.25 19.97 3.52
N GLU A 94 5.01 21.27 3.69
CA GLU A 94 5.89 22.19 4.45
C GLU A 94 6.02 21.75 5.93
N VAL A 95 4.92 21.34 6.55
CA VAL A 95 4.91 20.80 7.92
C VAL A 95 5.72 19.51 8.01
N TRP A 96 5.55 18.59 7.05
CA TRP A 96 6.35 17.38 6.96
C TRP A 96 7.84 17.71 6.80
N TYR A 97 8.19 18.62 5.90
CA TYR A 97 9.56 19.03 5.63
C TYR A 97 10.23 19.62 6.89
N ALA A 98 9.55 20.52 7.59
CA ALA A 98 10.04 21.12 8.84
C ALA A 98 10.20 20.09 9.97
N ARG A 99 9.40 19.02 9.97
CA ARG A 99 9.58 17.90 10.91
C ARG A 99 10.82 17.08 10.58
N ILE A 100 11.05 16.74 9.31
CA ILE A 100 12.22 15.96 8.89
C ILE A 100 13.51 16.76 9.08
N SER A 101 13.51 18.06 8.73
CA SER A 101 14.66 18.96 8.92
C SER A 101 15.14 18.96 10.38
N ARG A 102 14.20 19.09 11.33
CA ARG A 102 14.51 19.01 12.78
C ARG A 102 15.01 17.63 13.24
N LEU A 103 14.59 16.56 12.60
CA LEU A 103 15.04 15.19 12.93
C LEU A 103 16.45 14.92 12.40
N LEU A 104 16.81 15.56 11.28
CA LEU A 104 18.13 15.43 10.66
C LEU A 104 19.16 16.43 11.22
N ASP A 105 18.71 17.43 11.96
CA ASP A 105 19.53 18.59 12.38
C ASP A 105 20.14 19.31 11.15
N ASP A 106 19.34 19.42 10.09
CA ASP A 106 19.72 20.03 8.82
C ASP A 106 18.55 20.87 8.27
N ASP A 107 18.84 22.13 7.93
CA ASP A 107 17.85 23.08 7.39
C ASP A 107 17.49 22.79 5.93
N SER A 108 18.27 21.96 5.23
CA SER A 108 17.97 21.55 3.86
C SER A 108 18.54 20.19 3.50
N PHE A 109 17.71 19.30 2.94
CA PHE A 109 18.15 18.00 2.44
C PHE A 109 17.71 17.75 1.00
N GLU A 110 18.48 16.93 0.28
CA GLU A 110 18.13 16.49 -1.07
C GLU A 110 16.93 15.54 -1.05
N MET A 111 16.03 15.68 -2.03
CA MET A 111 14.85 14.83 -2.18
C MET A 111 14.84 14.19 -3.56
N GLN A 112 14.65 12.87 -3.57
CA GLN A 112 14.31 12.14 -4.78
C GLN A 112 12.78 12.15 -4.94
N CYS A 113 12.30 12.72 -6.05
CA CYS A 113 10.89 12.76 -6.37
C CYS A 113 10.58 11.75 -7.48
N GLU A 114 9.61 10.88 -7.23
CA GLU A 114 9.17 9.85 -8.15
C GLU A 114 7.67 10.00 -8.44
N LEU A 115 7.24 9.51 -9.61
CA LEU A 115 5.82 9.44 -9.93
C LEU A 115 5.16 8.33 -9.11
N LYS A 116 4.05 8.66 -8.45
CA LYS A 116 3.19 7.66 -7.81
C LYS A 116 2.33 6.99 -8.88
N PHE A 117 2.73 5.80 -9.31
CA PHE A 117 1.91 5.00 -10.20
C PHE A 117 0.66 4.47 -9.49
N ASP A 118 -0.45 4.44 -10.21
CA ASP A 118 -1.69 3.83 -9.77
C ASP A 118 -1.74 2.40 -10.31
N GLY A 119 -1.54 1.44 -9.42
CA GLY A 119 -1.38 0.04 -9.78
C GLY A 119 -1.39 -0.86 -8.54
N LEU A 120 -0.66 -1.97 -8.65
CA LEU A 120 -0.51 -2.94 -7.58
C LEU A 120 0.97 -3.12 -7.24
N ALA A 121 1.30 -2.86 -5.98
CA ALA A 121 2.61 -3.11 -5.42
C ALA A 121 2.96 -4.61 -5.43
N VAL A 122 4.13 -4.94 -5.97
CA VAL A 122 4.68 -6.29 -6.05
C VAL A 122 6.11 -6.37 -5.54
N SER A 123 6.50 -7.55 -5.11
CA SER A 123 7.89 -7.92 -4.78
C SER A 123 8.34 -9.04 -5.72
N ILE A 124 9.52 -8.86 -6.33
CA ILE A 124 10.16 -9.81 -7.23
C ILE A 124 11.48 -10.25 -6.62
N LEU A 125 11.54 -11.52 -6.23
CA LEU A 125 12.71 -12.15 -5.68
C LEU A 125 13.56 -12.74 -6.79
N TYR A 126 14.81 -12.30 -6.85
CA TYR A 126 15.86 -12.89 -7.67
C TYR A 126 16.84 -13.63 -6.77
N GLU A 127 17.14 -14.89 -7.10
CA GLU A 127 18.17 -15.67 -6.45
C GLU A 127 19.26 -15.99 -7.48
N ASN A 128 20.49 -15.59 -7.18
CA ASN A 128 21.64 -15.75 -8.10
C ASN A 128 21.34 -15.17 -9.50
N GLY A 129 20.63 -14.04 -9.52
CA GLY A 129 20.23 -13.35 -10.73
C GLY A 129 19.01 -13.92 -11.45
N SER A 130 18.44 -15.06 -11.03
CA SER A 130 17.24 -15.66 -11.64
C SER A 130 15.98 -15.32 -10.87
N LEU A 131 14.90 -14.93 -11.55
CA LEU A 131 13.59 -14.68 -10.93
C LEU A 131 13.02 -15.98 -10.36
N THR A 132 12.86 -16.04 -9.04
CA THR A 132 12.33 -17.22 -8.33
C THR A 132 10.91 -17.02 -7.84
N THR A 133 10.54 -15.82 -7.40
CA THR A 133 9.20 -15.56 -6.84
C THR A 133 8.74 -14.16 -7.19
N GLY A 134 7.48 -14.04 -7.64
CA GLY A 134 6.76 -12.78 -7.68
C GLY A 134 5.58 -12.83 -6.72
N SER A 135 5.40 -11.80 -5.89
CA SER A 135 4.33 -11.72 -4.91
C SER A 135 3.63 -10.37 -4.89
N THR A 136 2.33 -10.37 -4.56
CA THR A 136 1.60 -9.13 -4.26
C THR A 136 2.02 -8.57 -2.90
N ARG A 137 1.73 -7.30 -2.62
CA ARG A 137 1.94 -6.72 -1.28
C ARG A 137 1.19 -7.49 -0.18
N GLY A 138 -0.05 -7.89 -0.45
CA GLY A 138 -0.97 -8.43 0.55
C GLY A 138 -1.06 -7.49 1.76
N ASN A 139 -0.81 -8.03 2.95
CA ASN A 139 -0.89 -7.25 4.20
C ASN A 139 0.43 -6.55 4.60
N GLY A 140 1.38 -6.49 3.66
CA GLY A 140 2.72 -5.97 3.88
C GLY A 140 3.70 -6.97 4.49
N ILE A 141 3.25 -8.06 5.11
CA ILE A 141 4.09 -9.13 5.65
C ILE A 141 3.95 -10.41 4.81
N ILE A 142 2.71 -10.71 4.41
CA ILE A 142 2.33 -11.89 3.65
C ILE A 142 1.61 -11.42 2.39
N GLY A 143 2.16 -11.80 1.24
CA GLY A 143 1.59 -11.60 -0.08
C GLY A 143 1.07 -12.89 -0.70
N GLU A 144 0.59 -12.78 -1.92
CA GLU A 144 0.12 -13.89 -2.75
C GLU A 144 1.16 -14.22 -3.82
N ASN A 145 1.45 -15.50 -4.04
CA ASN A 145 2.36 -15.93 -5.10
C ASN A 145 1.69 -15.75 -6.47
N ILE A 146 2.19 -14.78 -7.22
CA ILE A 146 1.76 -14.44 -8.58
C ILE A 146 2.89 -14.63 -9.59
N THR A 147 3.86 -15.50 -9.30
CA THR A 147 5.09 -15.68 -10.10
C THR A 147 4.78 -15.96 -11.57
N ASN A 148 3.77 -16.79 -11.85
CA ASN A 148 3.39 -17.11 -13.23
C ASN A 148 2.83 -15.89 -13.97
N ASN A 149 1.98 -15.09 -13.31
CA ASN A 149 1.46 -13.84 -13.85
C ASN A 149 2.58 -12.84 -14.11
N ILE A 150 3.48 -12.66 -13.14
CA ILE A 150 4.66 -11.79 -13.26
C ILE A 150 5.54 -12.17 -14.46
N LYS A 151 5.75 -13.47 -14.70
CA LYS A 151 6.54 -13.94 -15.85
C LYS A 151 5.93 -13.59 -17.21
N THR A 152 4.65 -13.23 -17.27
CA THR A 152 3.98 -12.76 -18.51
C THR A 152 4.31 -11.31 -18.87
N LEU A 153 4.85 -10.52 -17.93
CA LEU A 153 5.17 -9.12 -18.15
C LEU A 153 6.37 -8.99 -19.10
N LYS A 154 6.15 -8.42 -20.28
CA LYS A 154 7.16 -8.34 -21.36
C LYS A 154 8.41 -7.55 -20.97
N ASN A 155 8.25 -6.52 -20.14
CA ASN A 155 9.33 -5.60 -19.78
C ASN A 155 10.08 -6.02 -18.51
N LEU A 156 9.71 -7.14 -17.88
CA LEU A 156 10.36 -7.61 -16.67
C LEU A 156 11.47 -8.62 -17.02
N PRO A 157 12.73 -8.35 -16.67
CA PRO A 157 13.81 -9.31 -16.92
C PRO A 157 13.64 -10.53 -16.02
N HIS A 158 13.65 -11.73 -16.61
CA HIS A 158 13.65 -12.98 -15.81
C HIS A 158 15.03 -13.30 -15.25
N ASN A 159 16.07 -12.71 -15.83
CA ASN A 159 17.45 -12.81 -15.36
C ASN A 159 18.08 -11.42 -15.28
N ILE A 160 18.76 -11.13 -14.19
CA ILE A 160 19.50 -9.90 -13.97
C ILE A 160 20.98 -10.22 -13.77
N LYS A 161 21.86 -9.35 -14.30
CA LYS A 161 23.30 -9.47 -14.05
C LYS A 161 23.57 -8.99 -12.64
N PHE A 162 24.09 -9.89 -11.80
CA PHE A 162 24.51 -9.53 -10.47
C PHE A 162 25.72 -10.35 -10.05
N THR A 163 26.68 -9.70 -9.40
CA THR A 163 27.96 -10.29 -9.00
C THR A 163 27.90 -10.81 -7.56
N SER A 164 27.15 -11.89 -7.30
CA SER A 164 27.27 -12.74 -6.10
C SER A 164 26.15 -13.78 -6.00
N ASN A 165 26.34 -14.81 -5.15
CA ASN A 165 25.26 -15.71 -4.71
C ASN A 165 24.30 -15.01 -3.73
N SER A 166 23.65 -13.95 -4.19
CA SER A 166 22.82 -13.08 -3.38
C SER A 166 21.35 -13.20 -3.73
N LEU A 167 20.54 -13.02 -2.71
CA LEU A 167 19.11 -12.84 -2.82
C LEU A 167 18.81 -11.35 -2.97
N ILE A 168 18.01 -10.98 -3.97
CA ILE A 168 17.60 -9.59 -4.23
C ILE A 168 16.09 -9.53 -4.27
N ASP A 169 15.49 -8.69 -3.42
CA ASP A 169 14.08 -8.37 -3.44
C ASP A 169 13.90 -7.00 -4.13
N VAL A 170 13.39 -7.03 -5.37
CA VAL A 170 13.08 -5.83 -6.15
C VAL A 170 11.59 -5.53 -5.99
N ARG A 171 11.26 -4.29 -5.62
CA ARG A 171 9.88 -3.85 -5.40
C ARG A 171 9.50 -2.79 -6.40
N GLY A 172 8.23 -2.78 -6.76
CA GLY A 172 7.69 -1.78 -7.68
C GLY A 172 6.20 -2.00 -7.90
N GLU A 173 5.69 -1.33 -8.93
CA GLU A 173 4.27 -1.33 -9.24
C GLU A 173 4.00 -2.04 -10.57
N VAL A 174 3.01 -2.92 -10.59
CA VAL A 174 2.40 -3.41 -11.84
C VAL A 174 1.15 -2.58 -12.09
N TYR A 175 1.06 -1.95 -13.25
CA TYR A 175 -0.08 -1.09 -13.61
C TYR A 175 -0.55 -1.36 -15.04
N CYS A 176 -1.77 -0.95 -15.34
CA CYS A 176 -2.38 -1.05 -16.66
C CYS A 176 -2.31 0.31 -17.37
N PRO A 177 -1.73 0.41 -18.58
CA PRO A 177 -1.80 1.62 -19.37
C PRO A 177 -3.25 2.03 -19.66
N LEU A 178 -3.53 3.34 -19.66
CA LEU A 178 -4.89 3.88 -19.83
C LEU A 178 -5.60 3.35 -21.09
N ASP A 179 -4.92 3.27 -22.23
CA ASP A 179 -5.51 2.74 -23.47
C ASP A 179 -5.96 1.28 -23.33
N GLN A 180 -5.16 0.45 -22.65
CA GLN A 180 -5.51 -0.95 -22.40
C GLN A 180 -6.67 -1.07 -21.40
N PHE A 181 -6.67 -0.23 -20.35
CA PHE A 181 -7.77 -0.16 -19.39
C PHE A 181 -9.10 0.23 -20.06
N HIS A 182 -9.09 1.24 -20.94
CA HIS A 182 -10.28 1.64 -21.69
C HIS A 182 -10.79 0.54 -22.62
N ASN A 183 -9.90 -0.18 -23.30
CA ASN A 183 -10.29 -1.30 -24.14
C ASN A 183 -10.89 -2.45 -23.31
N PHE A 184 -10.27 -2.78 -22.18
CA PHE A 184 -10.78 -3.80 -21.27
C PHE A 184 -12.19 -3.47 -20.75
N ASN A 185 -12.45 -2.21 -20.40
CA ASN A 185 -13.79 -1.79 -19.96
C ASN A 185 -14.83 -1.92 -21.08
N LYS A 186 -14.49 -1.57 -22.33
CA LYS A 186 -15.39 -1.75 -23.48
C LYS A 186 -15.77 -3.21 -23.74
N GLU A 187 -14.87 -4.15 -23.48
CA GLU A 187 -15.15 -5.58 -23.64
C GLU A 187 -16.10 -6.13 -22.58
N ARG A 188 -16.34 -5.38 -21.49
CA ARG A 188 -17.23 -5.78 -20.38
C ARG A 188 -18.63 -5.17 -20.48
N GLU A 189 -18.85 -4.23 -21.39
CA GLU A 189 -20.16 -3.63 -21.72
C GLU A 189 -20.91 -4.48 -22.76
#